data_AF-A0A350M671-F1
#
_entry.id   AF-A0A350M671-F1
#
_cell.length_a   1.000
_cell.length_b   1.000
_cell.length_c   1.000
_cell.angle_alpha   90.00
_cell.angle_beta   90.00
_cell.angle_gamma   90.00
#
_symmetry.space_group_name_H-M   'P 1'
#
loop_
_entity.id
_entity.type
_entity.pdbx_description
1 polymer ?
#
loop_
_entity_poly.entity_id
_entity_poly.type
_entity_poly.pdbx_seq_one_letter_code
_entity_poly.pdbx_strand_id
1 'polypeptide(L)'
;IPILKGIMSANYVMSFYRWNLLMILFFVLGISILSQVLRQKEFDQKTILTSAIGSILFLPVFVSLQNGQDTAILVLGTAIWVFGLHKNRYMLAGIGLSLITVRPHLALILALPMLFRYKRVFFGFILGSGVLALFSITLLGLNGTKEFIDIIFLTAGGNWYGTHQEAMLNLIGLLMRTLPFEGVIIRLIGWIGYGIAIVALCILWSRKTGLHSGLIGLTVTIAVLAVPHLHFHDLSLLLIPIYELIRSSIEYKHPAKEIAVLLPIAISLLLLASNAAPVLQYTVPYIVMLGLAGYPYYLRDKSPLTTPHPT
;
A
#
# COMPACT_ATOMS: atom_id res chain seq x y z
N ILE A 1 14.64 -20.34 17.48
CA ILE A 1 15.39 -19.12 17.10
C ILE A 1 15.35 -18.10 18.23
N PRO A 2 16.49 -17.59 18.72
CA PRO A 2 16.54 -16.67 19.87
C PRO A 2 15.66 -15.41 19.70
N ILE A 3 15.61 -14.84 18.50
CA ILE A 3 14.79 -13.67 18.17
C ILE A 3 13.29 -13.96 18.37
N LEU A 4 12.82 -15.11 17.86
CA LEU A 4 11.43 -15.54 18.01
C LEU A 4 11.04 -15.78 19.47
N LYS A 5 11.97 -16.22 20.33
CA LYS A 5 11.71 -16.37 21.78
C LYS A 5 11.43 -15.03 22.48
N GLY A 6 11.92 -13.92 21.93
CA GLY A 6 11.61 -12.58 22.46
C GLY A 6 10.15 -12.18 22.21
N ILE A 7 9.60 -12.56 21.06
CA ILE A 7 8.26 -12.16 20.62
C ILE A 7 7.20 -13.21 21.03
N MET A 8 7.54 -14.49 20.90
CA MET A 8 6.62 -15.61 21.12
C MET A 8 6.93 -16.33 22.42
N SER A 9 5.88 -16.67 23.16
CA SER A 9 5.90 -17.47 24.37
C SER A 9 4.73 -18.46 24.38
N ALA A 10 4.71 -19.39 25.34
CA ALA A 10 3.56 -20.28 25.52
C ALA A 10 2.25 -19.52 25.83
N ASN A 11 2.34 -18.29 26.31
CA ASN A 11 1.19 -17.42 26.52
C ASN A 11 0.86 -16.67 25.21
N TYR A 12 -0.21 -17.09 24.54
CA TYR A 12 -0.68 -16.48 23.31
C TYR A 12 -0.97 -14.98 23.46
N VAL A 13 -1.66 -14.58 24.54
CA VAL A 13 -2.06 -13.19 24.79
C VAL A 13 -0.83 -12.28 24.93
N MET A 14 0.18 -12.71 25.69
CA MET A 14 1.42 -11.95 25.82
C MET A 14 2.19 -11.86 24.50
N SER A 15 2.18 -12.92 23.70
CA SER A 15 2.82 -12.94 22.38
C SER A 15 2.09 -11.98 21.42
N PHE A 16 0.76 -11.95 21.47
CA PHE A 16 -0.07 -11.02 20.69
C PHE A 16 0.19 -9.56 21.06
N TYR A 17 0.35 -9.22 22.35
CA TYR A 17 0.70 -7.86 22.76
C TYR A 17 2.10 -7.44 22.29
N ARG A 18 3.10 -8.33 22.39
CA ARG A 18 4.46 -8.06 21.89
C ARG A 18 4.48 -7.86 20.38
N TRP A 19 3.73 -8.68 19.65
CA TRP A 19 3.56 -8.53 18.21
C TRP A 19 2.90 -7.20 17.85
N ASN A 20 1.83 -6.81 18.55
CA ASN A 20 1.18 -5.53 18.32
C ASN A 20 2.06 -4.33 18.64
N LEU A 21 2.87 -4.40 19.71
CA LEU A 21 3.83 -3.35 20.03
C LEU A 21 4.84 -3.15 18.87
N LEU A 22 5.29 -4.26 18.27
CA LEU A 22 6.15 -4.21 17.09
C LEU A 22 5.43 -3.60 15.87
N MET A 23 4.17 -3.95 15.63
CA MET A 23 3.37 -3.38 14.54
C MET A 23 3.12 -1.87 14.74
N ILE A 24 2.84 -1.43 15.97
CA ILE A 24 2.72 0.00 16.30
C ILE A 24 4.03 0.72 15.97
N LEU A 25 5.18 0.17 16.36
CA LEU A 25 6.48 0.74 16.04
C LEU A 25 6.67 0.88 14.52
N PHE A 26 6.33 -0.14 13.73
CA PHE A 26 6.43 -0.08 12.27
C PHE A 26 5.49 0.96 11.65
N PHE A 27 4.25 1.10 12.13
CA PHE A 27 3.37 2.17 11.68
C PHE A 27 3.92 3.56 12.02
N VAL A 28 4.40 3.77 13.26
CA VAL A 28 5.00 5.05 13.68
C VAL A 28 6.20 5.40 12.82
N LEU A 29 7.09 4.43 12.54
CA LEU A 29 8.24 4.63 11.66
C LEU A 29 7.81 4.93 10.22
N GLY A 30 6.86 4.17 9.67
CA GLY A 30 6.35 4.37 8.31
C GLY A 30 5.72 5.76 8.13
N ILE A 31 4.86 6.16 9.06
CA ILE A 31 4.21 7.48 9.09
C ILE A 31 5.27 8.58 9.26
N SER A 32 6.25 8.40 10.15
CA SER A 32 7.33 9.37 10.33
C SER A 32 8.15 9.57 9.05
N ILE A 33 8.42 8.50 8.30
CA ILE A 33 9.11 8.57 7.00
C ILE A 33 8.25 9.29 5.96
N LEU A 34 6.94 9.02 5.90
CA LEU A 34 6.01 9.76 5.02
C LEU A 34 5.94 11.24 5.39
N SER A 35 5.93 11.58 6.68
CA SER A 35 6.01 12.96 7.15
C SER A 35 7.31 13.67 6.72
N GLN A 36 8.42 12.94 6.60
CA GLN A 36 9.67 13.50 6.05
C GLN A 36 9.58 13.77 4.54
N VAL A 37 8.73 13.06 3.80
CA VAL A 37 8.45 13.37 2.39
C VAL A 37 7.79 14.74 2.28
N LEU A 38 6.89 15.08 3.22
CA LEU A 38 6.24 16.39 3.27
C LEU A 38 7.24 17.49 3.63
N ARG A 39 8.11 17.32 4.64
CA ARG A 39 9.08 18.34 5.11
C ARG A 39 9.94 19.02 4.04
N GLN A 40 10.07 18.43 2.86
CA GLN A 40 10.91 18.96 1.78
C GLN A 40 10.37 20.24 1.11
N LYS A 41 9.11 20.64 1.35
CA LYS A 41 8.48 21.77 0.62
C LYS A 41 7.76 22.77 1.53
N GLU A 42 8.45 23.67 2.23
CA GLU A 42 7.83 24.78 3.00
C GLU A 42 6.63 24.38 3.89
N PHE A 43 6.56 23.12 4.34
CA PHE A 43 5.45 22.64 5.16
C PHE A 43 5.59 23.16 6.58
N ASP A 44 4.51 23.72 7.13
CA ASP A 44 4.46 24.05 8.53
C ASP A 44 4.43 22.77 9.38
N GLN A 45 5.05 22.83 10.56
CA GLN A 45 5.15 21.69 11.46
C GLN A 45 3.77 21.23 11.95
N LYS A 46 2.77 22.13 12.03
CA LYS A 46 1.41 21.78 12.44
C LYS A 46 0.75 20.89 11.39
N THR A 47 0.84 21.23 10.11
CA THR A 47 0.34 20.37 9.02
C THR A 47 0.93 18.97 9.05
N ILE A 48 2.26 18.87 9.24
CA ILE A 48 2.93 17.57 9.29
C ILE A 48 2.45 16.77 10.51
N LEU A 49 2.29 17.41 11.66
CA LEU A 49 1.80 16.76 12.87
C LEU A 49 0.34 16.31 12.71
N THR A 50 -0.53 17.16 12.17
CA THR A 50 -1.95 16.84 11.95
C THR A 50 -2.11 15.67 10.98
N SER A 51 -1.38 15.66 9.86
CA SER A 51 -1.38 14.51 8.94
C SER A 51 -0.86 13.24 9.59
N ALA A 52 0.20 13.31 10.40
CA ALA A 52 0.74 12.16 11.12
C ALA A 52 -0.27 11.60 12.14
N ILE A 53 -0.89 12.45 12.96
CA ILE A 53 -1.93 12.05 13.92
C ILE A 53 -3.12 11.44 13.18
N GLY A 54 -3.58 12.08 12.11
CA GLY A 54 -4.67 11.55 11.28
C GLY A 54 -4.35 10.19 10.67
N SER A 55 -3.08 9.93 10.34
CA SER A 55 -2.62 8.65 9.79
C SER A 55 -2.62 7.55 10.85
N ILE A 56 -2.25 7.86 12.09
CA ILE A 56 -2.32 6.92 13.22
C ILE A 56 -3.78 6.58 13.53
N LEU A 57 -4.69 7.56 13.44
CA LEU A 57 -6.13 7.40 13.64
C LEU A 57 -6.88 6.87 12.39
N PHE A 58 -6.15 6.48 11.34
CA PHE A 58 -6.77 5.97 10.13
C PHE A 58 -7.37 4.58 10.38
N LEU A 59 -8.67 4.42 10.14
CA LEU A 59 -9.42 3.21 10.52
C LEU A 59 -8.76 1.89 10.06
N PRO A 60 -8.26 1.75 8.81
CA PRO A 60 -7.53 0.56 8.40
C PRO A 60 -6.28 0.23 9.24
N VAL A 61 -5.57 1.24 9.77
CA VAL A 61 -4.43 1.05 10.68
C VAL A 61 -4.92 0.45 12.00
N PHE A 62 -6.01 0.99 12.55
CA PHE A 62 -6.61 0.46 13.77
C PHE A 62 -7.08 -0.99 13.60
N VAL A 63 -7.79 -1.30 12.52
CA VAL A 63 -8.25 -2.67 12.21
C VAL A 63 -7.06 -3.63 12.02
N SER A 64 -5.97 -3.17 11.40
CA SER A 64 -4.73 -3.95 11.26
C SER A 64 -4.17 -4.36 12.62
N LEU A 65 -4.06 -3.41 13.55
CA LEU A 65 -3.58 -3.65 14.92
C LEU A 65 -4.53 -4.55 15.71
N GLN A 66 -5.83 -4.27 15.68
CA GLN A 66 -6.83 -5.08 16.38
C GLN A 66 -6.76 -6.56 15.95
N ASN A 67 -6.50 -6.81 14.67
CA ASN A 67 -6.42 -8.16 14.10
C ASN A 67 -4.99 -8.75 14.12
N GLY A 68 -4.00 -8.03 14.67
CA GLY A 68 -2.60 -8.46 14.71
C GLY A 68 -1.98 -8.70 13.32
N GLN A 69 -2.41 -7.96 12.30
CA GLN A 69 -2.00 -8.15 10.92
C GLN A 69 -0.60 -7.59 10.65
N ASP A 70 0.06 -8.10 9.61
CA ASP A 70 1.41 -7.74 9.18
C ASP A 70 1.48 -6.47 8.32
N THR A 71 0.36 -5.77 8.14
CA THR A 71 0.24 -4.63 7.23
C THR A 71 1.15 -3.46 7.58
N ALA A 72 1.52 -3.31 8.85
CA ALA A 72 2.47 -2.29 9.29
C ALA A 72 3.82 -2.40 8.57
N ILE A 73 4.27 -3.63 8.26
CA ILE A 73 5.49 -3.89 7.49
C ILE A 73 5.33 -3.38 6.06
N LEU A 74 4.15 -3.57 5.44
CA LEU A 74 3.85 -3.10 4.09
C LEU A 74 3.81 -1.57 4.03
N VAL A 75 3.19 -0.92 5.03
CA VAL A 75 3.17 0.54 5.13
C VAL A 75 4.57 1.10 5.31
N LEU A 76 5.40 0.49 6.18
CA LEU A 76 6.80 0.87 6.35
C LEU A 76 7.60 0.69 5.05
N GLY A 77 7.49 -0.46 4.40
CA GLY A 77 8.17 -0.75 3.14
C GLY A 77 7.78 0.22 2.03
N THR A 78 6.48 0.50 1.88
CA THR A 78 5.97 1.44 0.89
C THR A 78 6.39 2.88 1.21
N ALA A 79 6.42 3.26 2.50
CA ALA A 79 6.92 4.58 2.92
C ALA A 79 8.42 4.76 2.58
N ILE A 80 9.26 3.75 2.84
CA ILE A 80 10.68 3.76 2.49
C ILE A 80 10.86 3.85 0.96
N TRP A 81 10.04 3.10 0.20
CA TRP A 81 10.03 3.16 -1.27
C TRP A 81 9.73 4.59 -1.77
N VAL A 82 8.64 5.19 -1.32
CA VAL A 82 8.24 6.55 -1.69
C VAL A 82 9.29 7.57 -1.27
N PHE A 83 9.79 7.49 -0.04
CA PHE A 83 10.84 8.37 0.45
C PHE A 83 12.11 8.27 -0.39
N GLY A 84 12.56 7.04 -0.71
CA GLY A 84 13.74 6.81 -1.52
C GLY A 84 13.58 7.34 -2.95
N LEU A 85 12.39 7.23 -3.56
CA LEU A 85 12.09 7.84 -4.85
C LEU A 85 12.19 9.36 -4.80
N HIS A 86 11.55 10.02 -3.83
CA HIS A 86 11.60 11.49 -3.71
C HIS A 86 13.00 12.02 -3.36
N LYS A 87 13.80 11.26 -2.63
CA LYS A 87 15.18 11.61 -2.27
C LYS A 87 16.22 11.16 -3.29
N ASN A 88 15.81 10.58 -4.43
CA ASN A 88 16.71 9.95 -5.41
C ASN A 88 17.63 8.87 -4.80
N ARG A 89 17.26 8.30 -3.64
CA ARG A 89 17.97 7.19 -2.97
C ARG A 89 17.41 5.87 -3.45
N TYR A 90 17.68 5.55 -4.72
CA TYR A 90 17.06 4.42 -5.42
C TYR A 90 17.30 3.05 -4.75
N MET A 91 18.49 2.81 -4.21
CA MET A 91 18.78 1.55 -3.51
C MET A 91 17.92 1.39 -2.25
N LEU A 92 17.77 2.48 -1.48
CA LEU A 92 16.90 2.49 -0.30
C LEU A 92 15.44 2.24 -0.69
N ALA A 93 14.98 2.85 -1.79
CA ALA A 93 13.63 2.60 -2.29
C ALA A 93 13.41 1.12 -2.66
N GLY A 94 14.42 0.48 -3.26
CA GLY A 94 14.40 -0.95 -3.56
C GLY A 94 14.34 -1.82 -2.31
N ILE A 95 15.12 -1.48 -1.28
CA ILE A 95 15.04 -2.16 0.03
C ILE A 95 13.64 -1.98 0.65
N GLY A 96 13.04 -0.80 0.54
CA GLY A 96 11.65 -0.57 0.94
C GLY A 96 10.67 -1.53 0.26
N LEU A 97 10.78 -1.69 -1.07
CA LEU A 97 9.98 -2.68 -1.81
C LEU A 97 10.24 -4.12 -1.36
N SER A 98 11.46 -4.45 -0.94
CA SER A 98 11.75 -5.81 -0.46
C SER A 98 11.01 -6.16 0.83
N LEU A 99 10.71 -5.19 1.70
CA LEU A 99 9.88 -5.44 2.88
C LEU A 99 8.43 -5.79 2.52
N ILE A 100 7.97 -5.37 1.34
CA ILE A 100 6.62 -5.66 0.85
C ILE A 100 6.50 -7.13 0.42
N THR A 101 7.60 -7.90 0.29
CA THR A 101 7.54 -9.32 -0.13
C THR A 101 6.82 -10.22 0.87
N VAL A 102 6.51 -9.73 2.06
CA VAL A 102 5.53 -10.37 2.95
C VAL A 102 4.20 -10.62 2.22
N ARG A 103 3.83 -9.73 1.28
CA ARG A 103 2.77 -9.94 0.27
C ARG A 103 3.37 -9.93 -1.13
N PRO A 104 3.81 -11.09 -1.66
CA PRO A 104 4.57 -11.17 -2.91
C PRO A 104 3.87 -10.53 -4.11
N HIS A 105 2.55 -10.68 -4.22
CA HIS A 105 1.76 -10.05 -5.28
C HIS A 105 1.79 -8.52 -5.20
N LEU A 106 1.71 -7.93 -4.01
CA LEU A 106 1.79 -6.48 -3.86
C LEU A 106 3.21 -5.98 -4.18
N ALA A 107 4.23 -6.71 -3.74
CA ALA A 107 5.62 -6.39 -4.08
C ALA A 107 5.86 -6.43 -5.60
N LEU A 108 5.32 -7.44 -6.29
CA LEU A 108 5.51 -7.63 -7.72
C LEU A 108 4.93 -6.48 -8.55
N ILE A 109 3.66 -6.10 -8.29
CA ILE A 109 3.00 -5.02 -9.04
C ILE A 109 3.67 -3.65 -8.83
N LEU A 110 4.26 -3.42 -7.66
CA LEU A 110 5.01 -2.19 -7.37
C LEU A 110 6.45 -2.22 -7.92
N ALA A 111 7.10 -3.38 -7.92
CA ALA A 111 8.50 -3.53 -8.32
C ALA A 111 8.70 -3.59 -9.85
N LEU A 112 7.85 -4.32 -10.58
CA LEU A 112 8.02 -4.51 -12.03
C LEU A 112 8.07 -3.20 -12.84
N PRO A 113 7.21 -2.19 -12.59
CA PRO A 113 7.30 -0.92 -13.30
C PRO A 113 8.64 -0.20 -13.10
N MET A 114 9.33 -0.46 -11.98
CA MET A 114 10.63 0.13 -11.70
C MET A 114 11.74 -0.39 -12.61
N LEU A 115 11.60 -1.58 -13.22
CA LEU A 115 12.59 -2.15 -14.14
C LEU A 115 12.88 -1.24 -15.34
N PHE A 116 11.86 -0.51 -15.82
CA PHE A 116 11.99 0.29 -17.03
C PHE A 116 12.69 1.62 -16.80
N ARG A 117 12.38 2.30 -15.68
CA ARG A 117 12.88 3.64 -15.41
C ARG A 117 13.91 3.70 -14.28
N TYR A 118 13.66 2.95 -13.22
CA TYR A 118 14.43 3.01 -11.98
C TYR A 118 15.12 1.67 -11.70
N LYS A 119 15.96 1.21 -12.65
CA LYS A 119 16.68 -0.08 -12.57
C LYS A 119 17.41 -0.29 -11.24
N ARG A 120 17.96 0.78 -10.64
CA ARG A 120 18.61 0.73 -9.32
C ARG A 120 17.63 0.40 -8.18
N VAL A 121 16.39 0.87 -8.26
CA VAL A 121 15.31 0.49 -7.33
C VAL A 121 14.99 -0.99 -7.49
N PHE A 122 14.82 -1.45 -8.73
CA PHE A 122 14.57 -2.89 -8.99
C PHE A 122 15.73 -3.77 -8.50
N PHE A 123 16.98 -3.35 -8.72
CA PHE A 123 18.15 -4.08 -8.22
C PHE A 123 18.19 -4.10 -6.68
N GLY A 124 17.90 -2.98 -6.01
CA GLY A 124 17.76 -2.95 -4.55
C GLY A 124 16.66 -3.88 -4.04
N PHE A 125 15.55 -4.00 -4.78
CA PHE A 125 14.47 -4.95 -4.49
C PHE A 125 14.94 -6.40 -4.63
N ILE A 126 15.65 -6.76 -5.70
CA ILE A 126 16.19 -8.12 -5.89
C ILE A 126 17.19 -8.47 -4.81
N LEU A 127 18.10 -7.55 -4.46
CA LEU A 127 19.06 -7.78 -3.38
C LEU A 127 18.38 -7.94 -2.02
N GLY A 128 17.48 -7.02 -1.67
CA GLY A 128 16.76 -7.08 -0.39
C GLY A 128 15.89 -8.32 -0.26
N SER A 129 15.14 -8.66 -1.32
CA SER A 129 14.29 -9.86 -1.33
C SER A 129 15.11 -11.14 -1.34
N GLY A 130 16.26 -11.16 -2.02
CA GLY A 130 17.21 -12.28 -1.97
C GLY A 130 17.76 -12.53 -0.57
N VAL A 131 18.10 -11.48 0.18
CA VAL A 131 18.54 -11.60 1.57
C VAL A 131 17.40 -12.13 2.46
N LEU A 132 16.19 -11.62 2.31
CA LEU A 132 15.02 -12.10 3.06
C LEU A 132 14.66 -13.55 2.71
N ALA A 133 14.77 -13.94 1.44
CA ALA A 133 14.54 -15.30 0.99
C ALA A 133 15.60 -16.25 1.57
N LEU A 134 16.88 -15.88 1.55
CA LEU A 134 17.95 -16.66 2.16
C LEU A 134 17.74 -16.80 3.67
N PHE A 135 17.37 -15.71 4.35
CA PHE A 135 17.01 -15.75 5.76
C PHE A 135 15.84 -16.70 6.02
N SER A 136 14.79 -16.65 5.21
CA SER A 136 13.64 -17.57 5.32
C SER A 136 14.04 -19.04 5.12
N ILE A 137 14.85 -19.35 4.09
CA ILE A 137 15.34 -20.71 3.82
C ILE A 137 16.23 -21.21 4.95
N THR A 138 17.11 -20.37 5.49
CA THR A 138 17.96 -20.76 6.64
C THR A 138 17.14 -20.99 7.91
N LEU A 139 15.99 -20.31 8.04
CA LEU A 139 15.09 -20.42 9.19
C LEU A 139 14.23 -21.69 9.15
N LEU A 140 13.61 -21.96 7.99
CA LEU A 140 12.64 -23.04 7.79
C LEU A 140 13.27 -24.33 7.25
N GLY A 141 14.45 -24.23 6.65
CA GLY A 141 15.01 -25.27 5.80
C GLY A 141 14.34 -25.34 4.43
N LEU A 142 14.92 -26.14 3.53
CA LEU A 142 14.38 -26.36 2.18
C LEU A 142 13.01 -27.06 2.22
N ASN A 143 12.83 -28.02 3.13
CA ASN A 143 11.57 -28.76 3.27
C ASN A 143 10.44 -27.82 3.74
N GLY A 144 10.66 -27.04 4.80
CA GLY A 144 9.67 -26.08 5.28
C GLY A 144 9.33 -25.00 4.25
N THR A 145 10.31 -24.61 3.43
CA THR A 145 10.08 -23.68 2.31
C THR A 145 9.18 -24.30 1.23
N LYS A 146 9.40 -25.57 0.88
CA LYS A 146 8.57 -26.29 -0.09
C LYS A 146 7.13 -26.44 0.43
N GLU A 147 6.96 -26.87 1.67
CA GLU A 147 5.64 -26.99 2.32
C GLU A 147 4.90 -25.65 2.35
N PHE A 148 5.61 -24.56 2.64
CA PHE A 148 5.04 -23.22 2.59
C PHE A 148 4.57 -22.82 1.18
N ILE A 149 5.35 -23.13 0.14
CA ILE A 149 4.95 -22.91 -1.26
C ILE A 149 3.71 -23.74 -1.62
N ASP A 150 3.65 -24.99 -1.18
CA ASP A 150 2.50 -25.87 -1.41
C ASP A 150 1.23 -25.30 -0.75
N ILE A 151 1.33 -24.75 0.47
CA ILE A 151 0.23 -24.05 1.16
C ILE A 151 -0.22 -22.81 0.37
N ILE A 152 0.71 -22.04 -0.19
CA ILE A 152 0.38 -20.87 -1.02
C ILE A 152 -0.42 -21.30 -2.25
N PHE A 153 0.03 -22.33 -2.98
CA PHE A 153 -0.68 -22.81 -4.17
C PHE A 153 -2.06 -23.35 -3.85
N LEU A 154 -2.19 -24.08 -2.74
CA LEU A 154 -3.46 -24.62 -2.29
C LEU A 154 -4.45 -23.50 -1.90
N THR A 155 -3.95 -22.46 -1.25
CA THR A 155 -4.75 -21.27 -0.87
C THR A 155 -5.12 -20.43 -2.10
N ALA A 156 -4.21 -20.25 -3.06
CA ALA A 156 -4.44 -19.51 -4.30
C ALA A 156 -5.51 -20.17 -5.19
N GLY A 157 -5.69 -21.50 -5.09
CA GLY A 157 -6.77 -22.23 -5.77
C GLY A 157 -8.17 -21.88 -5.27
N GLY A 158 -8.30 -21.23 -4.11
CA GLY A 158 -9.58 -20.94 -3.46
C GLY A 158 -10.23 -22.16 -2.82
N ASN A 159 -9.46 -23.24 -2.60
CA ASN A 159 -9.93 -24.50 -2.04
C ASN A 159 -9.81 -24.55 -0.50
N TRP A 160 -9.33 -23.48 0.13
CA TRP A 160 -9.10 -23.44 1.57
C TRP A 160 -10.25 -22.74 2.32
N TYR A 161 -10.71 -23.36 3.40
CA TYR A 161 -11.73 -22.81 4.29
C TYR A 161 -11.26 -21.45 4.87
N GLY A 162 -12.10 -20.41 4.77
CA GLY A 162 -11.84 -19.10 5.38
C GLY A 162 -11.23 -18.02 4.47
N THR A 163 -10.99 -18.28 3.18
CA THR A 163 -10.73 -17.21 2.20
C THR A 163 -12.04 -16.53 1.83
N HIS A 164 -12.56 -15.64 2.67
CA HIS A 164 -13.76 -14.84 2.41
C HIS A 164 -13.51 -13.85 1.25
N GLN A 165 -13.51 -14.35 0.02
CA GLN A 165 -13.21 -13.58 -1.21
C GLN A 165 -14.22 -12.45 -1.41
N GLU A 166 -15.46 -12.64 -0.95
CA GLU A 166 -16.53 -11.66 -0.91
C GLU A 166 -16.21 -10.45 -0.02
N ALA A 167 -15.42 -10.64 1.04
CA ALA A 167 -15.01 -9.60 1.97
C ALA A 167 -13.76 -8.82 1.49
N MET A 168 -13.14 -9.24 0.38
CA MET A 168 -11.99 -8.55 -0.18
C MET A 168 -12.39 -7.21 -0.82
N LEU A 169 -11.49 -6.23 -0.69
CA LEU A 169 -11.68 -4.86 -1.20
C LEU A 169 -10.82 -4.60 -2.44
N ASN A 170 -10.87 -5.55 -3.37
CA ASN A 170 -10.15 -5.52 -4.64
C ASN A 170 -11.12 -5.84 -5.80
N LEU A 171 -10.58 -6.00 -7.01
CA LEU A 171 -11.34 -6.35 -8.20
C LEU A 171 -12.12 -7.68 -8.02
N ILE A 172 -11.50 -8.70 -7.44
CA ILE A 172 -12.14 -10.01 -7.23
C ILE A 172 -13.36 -9.85 -6.32
N GLY A 173 -13.21 -9.22 -5.15
CA GLY A 173 -14.31 -9.01 -4.22
C GLY A 173 -15.43 -8.15 -4.82
N LEU A 174 -15.08 -7.16 -5.66
CA LEU A 174 -16.07 -6.37 -6.38
C LEU A 174 -16.90 -7.25 -7.32
N LEU A 175 -16.25 -8.05 -8.15
CA LEU A 175 -16.91 -8.92 -9.13
C LEU A 175 -17.74 -10.02 -8.46
N MET A 176 -17.24 -10.62 -7.37
CA MET A 176 -17.98 -11.60 -6.55
C MET A 176 -19.30 -11.05 -6.01
N ARG A 177 -19.35 -9.74 -5.73
CA ARG A 177 -20.56 -9.09 -5.19
C ARG A 177 -21.51 -8.58 -6.26
N THR A 178 -21.05 -8.34 -7.47
CA THR A 178 -21.85 -7.69 -8.53
C THR A 178 -22.26 -8.62 -9.65
N LEU A 179 -21.50 -9.68 -9.92
CA LEU A 179 -21.75 -10.59 -11.05
C LEU A 179 -22.18 -11.98 -10.56
N PRO A 180 -23.19 -12.60 -11.19
CA PRO A 180 -23.68 -13.94 -10.82
C PRO A 180 -22.82 -15.05 -11.45
N PHE A 181 -21.49 -14.88 -11.49
CA PHE A 181 -20.57 -15.88 -12.05
C PHE A 181 -20.01 -16.80 -10.96
N GLU A 182 -19.58 -17.99 -11.36
CA GLU A 182 -18.88 -18.91 -10.47
C GLU A 182 -17.53 -18.32 -10.02
N GLY A 183 -17.14 -18.63 -8.79
CA GLY A 183 -15.93 -18.08 -8.19
C GLY A 183 -14.64 -18.38 -8.97
N VAL A 184 -14.57 -19.52 -9.68
CA VAL A 184 -13.42 -19.88 -10.53
C VAL A 184 -13.24 -18.88 -11.68
N ILE A 185 -14.34 -18.53 -12.36
CA ILE A 185 -14.34 -17.57 -13.47
C ILE A 185 -13.95 -16.18 -12.96
N ILE A 186 -14.51 -15.75 -11.81
CA ILE A 186 -14.19 -14.45 -11.23
C ILE A 186 -12.72 -14.36 -10.82
N ARG A 187 -12.14 -15.43 -10.24
CA ARG A 187 -10.70 -15.49 -9.93
C ARG A 187 -9.86 -15.38 -11.19
N LEU A 188 -10.22 -16.08 -12.27
CA LEU A 188 -9.52 -15.98 -13.55
C LEU A 188 -9.54 -14.55 -14.08
N ILE A 189 -10.71 -13.88 -14.08
CA ILE A 189 -10.84 -12.47 -14.47
C ILE A 189 -9.97 -11.58 -13.56
N GLY A 190 -9.95 -11.83 -12.26
CA GLY A 190 -9.12 -11.11 -11.30
C GLY A 190 -7.63 -11.20 -11.60
N TRP A 191 -7.12 -12.41 -11.88
CA TRP A 191 -5.71 -12.61 -12.25
C TRP A 191 -5.35 -11.99 -13.60
N ILE A 192 -6.25 -12.06 -14.58
CA ILE A 192 -6.09 -11.36 -15.87
C ILE A 192 -6.03 -9.84 -15.63
N GLY A 193 -6.96 -9.31 -14.84
CA GLY A 193 -6.99 -7.89 -14.46
C GLY A 193 -5.72 -7.44 -13.74
N TYR A 194 -5.20 -8.27 -12.83
CA TYR A 194 -3.92 -8.06 -12.16
C TYR A 194 -2.75 -8.01 -13.15
N GLY A 195 -2.68 -8.95 -14.11
CA GLY A 195 -1.67 -8.95 -15.17
C GLY A 195 -1.75 -7.70 -16.06
N ILE A 196 -2.96 -7.31 -16.47
CA ILE A 196 -3.21 -6.07 -17.23
C ILE A 196 -2.75 -4.85 -16.44
N ALA A 197 -3.05 -4.78 -15.15
CA ALA A 197 -2.64 -3.67 -14.30
C ALA A 197 -1.10 -3.54 -14.21
N ILE A 198 -0.38 -4.65 -14.07
CA ILE A 198 1.10 -4.66 -14.13
C ILE A 198 1.58 -4.09 -15.46
N VAL A 199 1.09 -4.61 -16.58
CA VAL A 199 1.51 -4.16 -17.91
C VAL A 199 1.21 -2.68 -18.11
N ALA A 200 0.02 -2.22 -17.73
CA ALA A 200 -0.38 -0.82 -17.81
C ALA A 200 0.53 0.09 -16.99
N LEU A 201 0.87 -0.31 -15.75
CA LEU A 201 1.82 0.43 -14.91
C LEU A 201 3.22 0.44 -15.51
N CYS A 202 3.71 -0.69 -16.04
CA CYS A 202 5.00 -0.75 -16.73
C CYS A 202 5.07 0.22 -17.92
N ILE A 203 4.02 0.28 -18.75
CA ILE A 203 3.90 1.23 -19.87
C ILE A 203 3.84 2.67 -19.35
N LEU A 204 3.09 2.91 -18.28
CA LEU A 204 2.95 4.24 -17.69
C LEU A 204 4.31 4.76 -17.17
N TRP A 205 5.05 3.94 -16.43
CA TRP A 205 6.37 4.30 -15.89
C TRP A 205 7.46 4.38 -16.96
N SER A 206 7.34 3.65 -18.07
CA SER A 206 8.30 3.74 -19.18
C SER A 206 8.13 5.02 -20.01
N ARG A 207 6.90 5.54 -20.13
CA ARG A 207 6.58 6.73 -20.95
C ARG A 207 6.79 8.07 -20.24
N LYS A 208 6.80 8.11 -18.91
CA LYS A 208 6.86 9.38 -18.15
C LYS A 208 8.31 9.82 -17.86
N THR A 209 8.63 11.06 -18.24
CA THR A 209 9.93 11.69 -18.01
C THR A 209 9.98 12.35 -16.63
N GLY A 210 10.17 11.52 -15.60
CA GLY A 210 10.36 12.00 -14.22
C GLY A 210 9.25 11.60 -13.26
N LEU A 211 9.42 11.98 -12.00
CA LEU A 211 8.49 11.64 -10.93
C LEU A 211 7.39 12.71 -10.87
N HIS A 212 6.35 12.54 -11.67
CA HIS A 212 5.21 13.45 -11.66
C HIS A 212 4.37 13.31 -10.38
N SER A 213 3.87 14.45 -9.90
CA SER A 213 2.92 14.53 -8.79
C SER A 213 1.70 13.66 -9.09
N GLY A 214 1.40 12.70 -8.21
CA GLY A 214 0.30 11.75 -8.35
C GLY A 214 0.63 10.40 -8.98
N LEU A 215 1.76 10.21 -9.67
CA LEU A 215 2.09 8.91 -10.30
C LEU A 215 2.25 7.79 -9.26
N ILE A 216 2.93 8.08 -8.15
CA ILE A 216 3.08 7.15 -7.02
C ILE A 216 1.71 6.80 -6.44
N GLY A 217 0.88 7.82 -6.17
CA GLY A 217 -0.46 7.62 -5.62
C GLY A 217 -1.31 6.73 -6.52
N LEU A 218 -1.36 7.03 -7.83
CA LEU A 218 -2.05 6.22 -8.81
C LEU A 218 -1.54 4.77 -8.84
N THR A 219 -0.21 4.60 -8.79
CA THR A 219 0.42 3.27 -8.79
C THR A 219 -0.02 2.44 -7.60
N VAL A 220 -0.02 3.02 -6.39
CA VAL A 220 -0.46 2.32 -5.18
C VAL A 220 -1.95 2.05 -5.21
N THR A 221 -2.79 2.99 -5.66
CA THR A 221 -4.23 2.76 -5.76
C THR A 221 -4.59 1.65 -6.74
N ILE A 222 -3.94 1.63 -7.93
CA ILE A 222 -4.11 0.54 -8.89
C ILE A 222 -3.63 -0.78 -8.29
N ALA A 223 -2.48 -0.78 -7.58
CA ALA A 223 -1.97 -1.97 -6.92
C ALA A 223 -2.96 -2.51 -5.87
N VAL A 224 -3.49 -1.66 -4.99
CA VAL A 224 -4.49 -2.03 -3.98
C VAL A 224 -5.76 -2.61 -4.62
N LEU A 225 -6.23 -2.00 -5.71
CA LEU A 225 -7.42 -2.46 -6.42
C LEU A 225 -7.21 -3.79 -7.16
N ALA A 226 -6.07 -3.96 -7.82
CA ALA A 226 -5.82 -5.07 -8.74
C ALA A 226 -5.25 -6.32 -8.04
N VAL A 227 -4.64 -6.17 -6.87
CA VAL A 227 -4.04 -7.28 -6.14
C VAL A 227 -5.10 -8.34 -5.79
N PRO A 228 -4.84 -9.63 -6.04
CA PRO A 228 -5.85 -10.68 -5.89
C PRO A 228 -6.25 -10.97 -4.45
N HIS A 229 -5.42 -10.61 -3.46
CA HIS A 229 -5.68 -10.84 -2.04
C HIS A 229 -5.46 -9.55 -1.27
N LEU A 230 -6.54 -8.83 -1.01
CA LEU A 230 -6.54 -7.56 -0.28
C LEU A 230 -7.74 -7.46 0.66
N HIS A 231 -7.48 -7.25 1.95
CA HIS A 231 -8.50 -7.11 2.97
C HIS A 231 -8.60 -5.67 3.49
N PHE A 232 -9.56 -5.41 4.38
CA PHE A 232 -9.81 -4.08 4.91
C PHE A 232 -8.58 -3.43 5.55
N HIS A 233 -7.79 -4.18 6.34
CA HIS A 233 -6.58 -3.64 6.97
C HIS A 233 -5.50 -3.21 5.97
N ASP A 234 -5.43 -3.85 4.80
CA ASP A 234 -4.48 -3.51 3.73
C ASP A 234 -4.80 -2.15 3.09
N LEU A 235 -6.01 -1.61 3.29
CA LEU A 235 -6.35 -0.24 2.90
C LEU A 235 -5.51 0.83 3.62
N SER A 236 -4.76 0.47 4.67
CA SER A 236 -3.76 1.36 5.27
C SER A 236 -2.71 1.83 4.25
N LEU A 237 -2.51 1.09 3.15
CA LEU A 237 -1.67 1.52 2.02
C LEU A 237 -2.22 2.75 1.29
N LEU A 238 -3.52 3.07 1.43
CA LEU A 238 -4.10 4.31 0.92
C LEU A 238 -3.54 5.57 1.60
N LEU A 239 -2.82 5.43 2.73
CA LEU A 239 -2.03 6.54 3.27
C LEU A 239 -1.04 7.07 2.23
N ILE A 240 -0.50 6.23 1.34
CA ILE A 240 0.45 6.67 0.32
C ILE A 240 -0.17 7.66 -0.68
N PRO A 241 -1.26 7.33 -1.41
CA PRO A 241 -1.93 8.30 -2.27
C PRO A 241 -2.47 9.51 -1.50
N ILE A 242 -2.89 9.36 -0.23
CA ILE A 242 -3.31 10.51 0.60
C ILE A 242 -2.14 11.49 0.82
N TYR A 243 -0.94 11.00 1.19
CA TYR A 243 0.24 11.85 1.37
C TYR A 243 0.70 12.48 0.05
N GLU A 244 0.65 11.74 -1.05
CA GLU A 244 0.91 12.30 -2.38
C GLU A 244 -0.09 13.40 -2.75
N LEU A 245 -1.35 13.27 -2.33
CA LEU A 245 -2.37 14.29 -2.52
C LEU A 245 -2.08 15.55 -1.71
N ILE A 246 -1.80 15.40 -0.41
CA ILE A 246 -1.44 16.50 0.48
C ILE A 246 -0.24 17.26 -0.09
N ARG A 247 0.77 16.51 -0.55
CA ARG A 247 1.96 17.04 -1.21
C ARG A 247 1.64 17.81 -2.48
N SER A 248 0.79 17.26 -3.34
CA SER A 248 0.41 17.89 -4.61
C SER A 248 -0.43 19.14 -4.38
N SER A 249 -1.40 19.12 -3.46
CA SER A 249 -2.24 20.28 -3.11
C SER A 249 -1.41 21.48 -2.65
N ILE A 250 -0.31 21.22 -1.94
CA ILE A 250 0.59 22.28 -1.45
C ILE A 250 1.54 22.75 -2.55
N GLU A 251 2.10 21.83 -3.34
CA GLU A 251 2.92 22.16 -4.51
C GLU A 251 2.20 23.08 -5.48
N TYR A 252 0.91 22.83 -5.74
CA TYR A 252 0.08 23.65 -6.62
C TYR A 252 -0.58 24.85 -5.92
N LYS A 253 -0.20 25.15 -4.66
CA LYS A 253 -0.77 26.24 -3.83
C LYS A 253 -2.30 26.24 -3.81
N HIS A 254 -2.91 25.06 -3.83
CA HIS A 254 -4.35 24.91 -3.92
C HIS A 254 -5.01 25.44 -2.62
N PRO A 255 -6.14 26.17 -2.69
CA PRO A 255 -6.80 26.75 -1.51
C PRO A 255 -7.24 25.67 -0.51
N ALA A 256 -7.52 24.45 -0.99
CA ALA A 256 -7.93 23.31 -0.16
C ALA A 256 -6.75 22.58 0.55
N LYS A 257 -5.55 23.15 0.61
CA LYS A 257 -4.38 22.49 1.24
C LYS A 257 -4.65 22.11 2.70
N GLU A 258 -5.31 22.96 3.47
CA GLU A 258 -5.62 22.71 4.89
C GLU A 258 -6.61 21.55 5.05
N ILE A 259 -7.59 21.47 4.13
CA ILE A 259 -8.57 20.38 4.08
C ILE A 259 -7.88 19.06 3.71
N ALA A 260 -6.90 19.09 2.80
CA ALA A 260 -6.19 17.88 2.37
C ALA A 260 -5.49 17.17 3.54
N VAL A 261 -4.99 17.92 4.52
CA VAL A 261 -4.31 17.39 5.71
C VAL A 261 -5.24 16.56 6.60
N LEU A 262 -6.54 16.87 6.55
CA LEU A 262 -7.59 16.17 7.30
C LEU A 262 -8.09 14.90 6.59
N LEU A 263 -7.63 14.61 5.37
CA LEU A 263 -8.11 13.47 4.58
C LEU A 263 -7.96 12.11 5.28
N PRO A 264 -6.87 11.77 5.99
CA PRO A 264 -6.82 10.51 6.71
C PRO A 264 -8.00 10.36 7.69
N ILE A 265 -8.32 11.42 8.44
CA ILE A 265 -9.43 11.41 9.41
C ILE A 265 -10.77 11.39 8.69
N ALA A 266 -10.95 12.23 7.67
CA ALA A 266 -12.20 12.31 6.91
C ALA A 266 -12.53 10.96 6.24
N ILE A 267 -11.54 10.32 5.62
CA ILE A 267 -11.70 9.00 5.02
C ILE A 267 -11.95 7.94 6.11
N SER A 268 -11.25 8.03 7.26
CA SER A 268 -11.48 7.14 8.40
C SER A 268 -12.94 7.19 8.89
N LEU A 269 -13.48 8.39 9.08
CA LEU A 269 -14.88 8.62 9.48
C LEU A 269 -15.86 8.15 8.42
N LEU A 270 -15.56 8.40 7.13
CA LEU A 270 -16.38 7.94 6.02
C LEU A 270 -16.44 6.40 5.95
N LEU A 271 -15.29 5.73 6.12
CA LEU A 271 -15.21 4.27 6.17
C LEU A 271 -15.95 3.72 7.41
N LEU A 272 -15.82 4.38 8.56
CA LEU A 272 -16.55 4.00 9.77
C LEU A 272 -18.06 4.12 9.57
N ALA A 273 -18.54 5.24 9.04
CA ALA A 273 -19.95 5.46 8.74
C ALA A 273 -20.47 4.47 7.69
N SER A 274 -19.63 4.07 6.73
CA SER A 274 -20.01 3.07 5.72
C SER A 274 -20.32 1.69 6.32
N ASN A 275 -19.80 1.37 7.52
CA ASN A 275 -20.14 0.13 8.23
C ASN A 275 -21.59 0.11 8.75
N ALA A 276 -22.33 1.22 8.67
CA ALA A 276 -23.75 1.25 9.06
C ALA A 276 -24.65 0.44 8.13
N ALA A 277 -24.22 0.17 6.88
CA ALA A 277 -24.97 -0.63 5.93
C ALA A 277 -24.05 -1.53 5.09
N PRO A 278 -24.36 -2.83 4.89
CA PRO A 278 -23.52 -3.75 4.13
C PRO A 278 -23.15 -3.25 2.73
N VAL A 279 -24.10 -2.63 2.01
CA VAL A 279 -23.84 -2.10 0.66
C VAL A 279 -22.80 -0.98 0.68
N LEU A 280 -22.87 -0.10 1.69
CA LEU A 280 -21.94 1.03 1.82
C LEU A 280 -20.55 0.55 2.23
N GLN A 281 -20.46 -0.40 3.16
CA GLN A 281 -19.21 -0.97 3.66
C GLN A 281 -18.29 -1.41 2.51
N TYR A 282 -18.87 -2.00 1.46
CA TYR A 282 -18.11 -2.45 0.31
C TYR A 282 -17.99 -1.42 -0.81
N THR A 283 -18.97 -0.53 -1.00
CA THR A 283 -18.96 0.42 -2.12
C THR A 283 -18.07 1.64 -1.86
N VAL A 284 -18.10 2.17 -0.63
CA VAL A 284 -17.37 3.39 -0.23
C VAL A 284 -15.85 3.27 -0.41
N PRO A 285 -15.18 2.16 -0.02
CA PRO A 285 -13.76 1.99 -0.29
C PRO A 285 -13.37 2.17 -1.78
N TYR A 286 -14.17 1.66 -2.72
CA TYR A 286 -13.88 1.83 -4.15
C TYR A 286 -14.05 3.29 -4.59
N ILE A 287 -15.05 3.99 -4.07
CA ILE A 287 -15.22 5.42 -4.35
C ILE A 287 -14.03 6.22 -3.83
N VAL A 288 -13.53 5.90 -2.63
CA VAL A 288 -12.31 6.50 -2.07
C VAL A 288 -11.10 6.23 -2.96
N MET A 289 -10.90 4.99 -3.40
CA MET A 289 -9.81 4.64 -4.34
C MET A 289 -9.91 5.44 -5.64
N LEU A 290 -11.09 5.48 -6.26
CA LEU A 290 -11.31 6.24 -7.50
C LEU A 290 -11.03 7.73 -7.30
N GLY A 291 -11.50 8.32 -6.20
CA GLY A 291 -11.23 9.70 -5.83
C GLY A 291 -9.72 9.98 -5.68
N LEU A 292 -9.01 9.12 -4.94
CA LEU A 292 -7.56 9.25 -4.75
C LEU A 292 -6.74 9.04 -6.04
N ALA A 293 -7.21 8.18 -6.95
CA ALA A 293 -6.57 7.97 -8.25
C ALA A 293 -6.76 9.14 -9.21
N GLY A 294 -7.97 9.75 -9.25
CA GLY A 294 -8.31 10.81 -10.20
C GLY A 294 -7.89 12.22 -9.75
N TYR A 295 -7.95 12.51 -8.45
CA TYR A 295 -7.82 13.88 -7.95
C TYR A 295 -6.47 14.58 -8.24
N PRO A 296 -5.30 13.90 -8.21
CA PRO A 296 -4.04 14.54 -8.60
C PRO A 296 -4.06 15.11 -10.03
N TYR A 297 -4.78 14.45 -10.95
CA TYR A 297 -4.91 14.90 -12.34
C TYR A 297 -5.86 16.08 -12.47
N TYR A 298 -6.92 16.11 -11.66
CA TYR A 298 -7.84 17.24 -11.59
C TYR A 298 -7.16 18.52 -11.06
N LEU A 299 -6.33 18.41 -10.01
CA LEU A 299 -5.59 19.55 -9.46
C LEU A 299 -4.66 20.20 -10.49
N ARG A 300 -4.06 19.38 -11.37
CA ARG A 300 -3.14 19.87 -12.40
C ARG A 300 -3.84 20.77 -13.41
N ASP A 301 -5.03 20.39 -13.85
CA ASP A 301 -5.78 21.10 -14.90
C ASP A 301 -6.25 22.49 -14.43
N LYS A 302 -6.45 22.66 -13.13
CA LYS A 302 -6.87 23.93 -12.51
C LYS A 302 -5.73 24.86 -12.11
N SER A 303 -4.48 24.43 -12.24
CA SER A 303 -3.35 25.32 -11.99
C SER A 303 -3.34 26.39 -13.09
N PRO A 304 -3.39 27.69 -12.77
CA PRO A 304 -3.46 28.74 -13.77
C PRO A 304 -2.29 28.58 -14.76
N LEU A 305 -2.59 28.52 -16.05
CA LEU A 305 -1.67 28.39 -17.20
C LEU A 305 -0.62 29.52 -17.31
N THR A 306 -0.44 30.31 -16.25
CA THR A 306 0.29 31.56 -16.23
C THR A 306 1.62 31.36 -15.51
N THR A 307 2.59 30.80 -16.22
CA THR A 307 3.91 31.44 -16.38
C THR A 307 4.67 30.62 -17.44
N PRO A 308 5.00 31.22 -18.60
CA PRO A 308 5.90 30.56 -19.53
C PRO A 308 7.21 30.25 -18.80
N HIS A 309 7.69 29.01 -18.90
CA HIS A 309 9.00 28.65 -18.41
C HIS A 309 10.05 29.57 -19.07
N PRO A 310 10.91 30.26 -18.29
CA PRO A 310 12.08 30.90 -18.88
C PRO A 310 12.90 29.79 -19.56
N THR A 311 13.19 30.02 -20.83
CA THR A 311 14.03 29.16 -21.68
C THR A 311 15.49 29.27 -21.27
#